data_AF-A0A924YQ56-F1
#
_entry.id   AF-A0A924YQ56-F1
#
_cell.length_a   1.000
_cell.length_b   1.000
_cell.length_c   1.000
_cell.angle_alpha   90.00
_cell.angle_beta   90.00
_cell.angle_gamma   90.00
#
_symmetry.space_group_name_H-M   'P 1'
#
loop_
_entity.id
_entity.type
_entity.pdbx_description
1 polymer ?
#
loop_
_entity_poly.entity_id
_entity_poly.type
_entity_poly.pdbx_seq_one_letter_code
_entity_poly.pdbx_strand_id
1 'polypeptide(L)'
;LYDLTTSYRIDEARELQYDIVTLFDAMLYSAEFPDGFRTAVRLRGFDTGVGRQPLSDEQQTDLATLANKLQCMLSEHGFTNEPICGCPLPAGTKGSSPEEVATIVQAVVTELKRRGLA
;
A
#
# COMPACT_ATOMS: atom_id res chain seq x y z
N LEU A 1 -9.09 -4.31 17.63
CA LEU A 1 -10.56 -4.16 17.56
C LEU A 1 -11.23 -4.73 18.81
N TYR A 2 -11.19 -6.05 19.02
CA TYR A 2 -11.80 -6.69 20.19
C TYR A 2 -11.40 -6.04 21.52
N ASP A 3 -10.10 -5.81 21.74
CA ASP A 3 -9.61 -5.17 22.96
C ASP A 3 -10.10 -3.72 23.11
N LEU A 4 -10.16 -2.95 22.01
CA LEU A 4 -10.67 -1.58 22.03
C LEU A 4 -12.16 -1.56 22.37
N THR A 5 -12.93 -2.49 21.82
CA THR A 5 -14.36 -2.62 22.09
C THR A 5 -14.62 -3.03 23.55
N THR A 6 -13.90 -4.01 24.06
CA THR A 6 -14.06 -4.51 25.45
C THR A 6 -13.57 -3.50 26.50
N SER A 7 -12.62 -2.64 26.15
CA SER A 7 -12.16 -1.52 26.98
C SER A 7 -12.96 -0.22 26.80
N TYR A 8 -14.10 -0.27 26.09
CA TYR A 8 -14.98 0.88 25.83
C TYR A 8 -14.32 2.06 25.07
N ARG A 9 -13.21 1.81 24.37
CA ARG A 9 -12.56 2.78 23.47
C ARG A 9 -13.21 2.74 22.08
N ILE A 10 -14.50 3.09 22.04
CA ILE A 10 -15.37 2.82 20.88
C ILE A 10 -15.00 3.65 19.65
N ASP A 11 -14.57 4.91 19.82
CA ASP A 11 -14.19 5.73 18.67
C ASP A 11 -12.98 5.15 17.92
N GLU A 12 -11.94 4.72 18.65
CA GLU A 12 -10.77 4.07 18.06
C GLU A 12 -11.10 2.68 17.50
N ALA A 13 -11.99 1.94 18.16
CA ALA A 13 -12.48 0.67 17.62
C ALA A 13 -13.18 0.87 16.28
N ARG A 14 -13.97 1.93 16.14
CA ARG A 14 -14.69 2.27 14.92
C ARG A 14 -13.75 2.67 13.79
N GLU A 15 -12.74 3.50 14.06
CA GLU A 15 -11.72 3.88 13.07
C GLU A 15 -11.01 2.64 12.52
N LEU A 16 -10.50 1.78 13.40
CA LEU A 16 -9.88 0.51 12.99
C LEU A 16 -10.85 -0.40 12.21
N GLN A 17 -12.13 -0.42 12.58
CA GLN A 17 -13.13 -1.21 11.84
C GLN A 17 -13.32 -0.69 10.41
N TYR A 18 -13.29 0.63 10.18
CA TYR A 18 -13.37 1.19 8.84
C TYR A 18 -12.15 0.83 8.00
N ASP A 19 -10.95 0.84 8.58
CA ASP A 19 -9.73 0.40 7.89
C ASP A 19 -9.84 -1.08 7.49
N ILE A 20 -10.30 -1.94 8.40
CA ILE A 20 -10.52 -3.37 8.13
C ILE A 20 -11.54 -3.58 7.02
N VAL A 21 -12.69 -2.91 7.07
CA VAL A 21 -13.73 -3.05 6.03
C VAL A 21 -13.18 -2.59 4.67
N THR A 22 -12.47 -1.45 4.63
CA THR A 22 -11.88 -0.93 3.39
C THR A 22 -10.88 -1.92 2.80
N LEU A 23 -10.04 -2.55 3.64
CA LEU A 23 -9.11 -3.58 3.21
C LEU A 23 -9.85 -4.80 2.63
N PHE A 24 -10.92 -5.26 3.29
CA PHE A 24 -11.70 -6.41 2.84
C PHE A 24 -12.46 -6.13 1.54
N ASP A 25 -13.02 -4.93 1.38
CA ASP A 25 -13.68 -4.52 0.15
C ASP A 25 -12.70 -4.53 -1.03
N ALA A 26 -11.46 -4.06 -0.82
CA ALA A 26 -10.43 -4.17 -1.85
C ALA A 26 -10.11 -5.63 -2.21
N MET A 27 -9.99 -6.52 -1.21
CA MET A 27 -9.70 -7.95 -1.45
C MET A 27 -10.86 -8.72 -2.09
N LEU A 28 -12.11 -8.32 -1.85
CA LEU A 28 -13.31 -9.02 -2.33
C LEU A 28 -13.80 -8.54 -3.69
N TYR A 29 -13.73 -7.23 -3.96
CA TYR A 29 -14.35 -6.64 -5.15
C TYR A 29 -13.38 -6.34 -6.28
N SER A 30 -12.05 -6.29 -6.01
CA SER A 30 -11.05 -5.98 -7.04
C SER A 30 -10.44 -7.21 -7.71
N ALA A 31 -10.76 -8.41 -7.24
CA ALA A 31 -10.33 -9.67 -7.83
C ALA A 31 -11.32 -10.79 -7.49
N GLU A 32 -11.29 -11.88 -8.26
CA GLU A 32 -12.14 -13.04 -7.97
C GLU A 32 -11.70 -13.72 -6.66
N PHE A 33 -12.68 -14.08 -5.84
CA PHE A 33 -12.39 -14.82 -4.62
C PHE A 33 -11.86 -16.23 -4.98
N PRO A 34 -10.72 -16.66 -4.39
CA PRO A 34 -10.01 -16.08 -3.24
C PRO A 34 -8.67 -15.39 -3.58
N ASP A 35 -8.43 -14.99 -4.83
CA ASP A 35 -7.11 -14.54 -5.26
C ASP A 35 -6.70 -13.17 -4.70
N GLY A 36 -7.66 -12.26 -4.46
CA GLY A 36 -7.39 -11.03 -3.73
C GLY A 36 -6.83 -11.27 -2.31
N PHE A 37 -7.38 -12.27 -1.61
CA PHE A 37 -6.89 -12.68 -0.28
C PHE A 37 -5.51 -13.35 -0.37
N ARG A 38 -5.29 -14.22 -1.36
CA ARG A 38 -3.97 -14.83 -1.58
C ARG A 38 -2.90 -13.79 -1.82
N THR A 39 -3.21 -12.77 -2.61
CA THR A 39 -2.32 -11.64 -2.87
C THR A 39 -1.95 -10.91 -1.58
N ALA A 40 -2.95 -10.51 -0.76
CA ALA A 40 -2.71 -9.87 0.53
C ALA A 40 -1.82 -10.70 1.47
N VAL A 41 -2.09 -12.00 1.56
CA VAL A 41 -1.36 -12.94 2.41
C VAL A 41 0.07 -13.14 1.91
N ARG A 42 0.29 -13.19 0.59
CA ARG A 42 1.63 -13.31 0.00
C ARG A 42 2.51 -12.10 0.28
N LEU A 43 1.93 -10.89 0.30
CA LEU A 43 2.67 -9.67 0.67
C LEU A 43 3.24 -9.72 2.10
N ARG A 44 2.64 -10.54 2.97
CA ARG A 44 3.11 -10.77 4.34
C ARG A 44 4.14 -11.91 4.45
N GLY A 45 4.58 -12.46 3.32
CA GLY A 45 5.63 -13.50 3.26
C GLY A 45 5.11 -14.95 3.30
N PHE A 46 3.81 -15.18 3.18
CA PHE A 46 3.25 -16.53 3.14
C PHE A 46 3.18 -17.06 1.70
N ASP A 47 3.66 -18.29 1.49
CA ASP A 47 3.47 -18.97 0.21
C ASP A 47 2.12 -19.72 0.18
N THR A 48 1.23 -19.25 -0.69
CA THR A 48 -0.11 -19.83 -0.88
C THR A 48 -0.24 -20.59 -2.20
N GLY A 49 0.80 -20.62 -3.03
CA GLY A 49 0.74 -21.12 -4.40
C GLY A 49 -0.21 -20.32 -5.30
N VAL A 50 -0.50 -20.84 -6.49
CA VAL A 50 -1.45 -20.25 -7.44
C VAL A 50 -2.82 -20.94 -7.36
N GLY A 51 -3.86 -20.26 -7.85
CA GLY A 51 -5.17 -20.86 -8.04
C GLY A 51 -5.11 -22.08 -8.97
N ARG A 52 -6.08 -22.99 -8.84
CA ARG A 52 -6.18 -24.17 -9.72
C ARG A 52 -6.70 -23.82 -11.11
N GLN A 53 -7.53 -22.78 -11.20
CA GLN A 53 -8.02 -22.26 -12.46
C GLN A 53 -6.96 -21.31 -13.04
N PRO A 54 -6.67 -21.41 -14.34
CA PRO A 54 -5.77 -20.48 -14.99
C PRO A 54 -6.38 -19.08 -14.98
N LEU A 55 -5.54 -18.07 -14.77
CA LEU A 55 -5.92 -16.67 -14.83
C LEU A 55 -5.70 -16.13 -16.24
N SER A 56 -6.61 -15.30 -16.72
CA SER A 56 -6.39 -14.53 -17.94
C SER A 56 -5.29 -13.48 -17.73
N ASP A 57 -4.75 -12.94 -18.83
CA ASP A 57 -3.73 -11.88 -18.76
C ASP A 57 -4.27 -10.59 -18.11
N GLU A 58 -5.55 -10.30 -18.32
CA GLU A 58 -6.27 -9.18 -17.68
C GLU A 58 -6.34 -9.40 -16.16
N GLN A 59 -6.78 -10.58 -15.72
CA GLN A 59 -6.87 -10.92 -14.30
C GLN A 59 -5.50 -10.86 -13.59
N GLN A 60 -4.42 -11.28 -14.27
CA GLN A 60 -3.07 -11.16 -13.72
C GLN A 60 -2.65 -9.70 -13.54
N THR A 61 -3.00 -8.84 -14.49
CA THR A 61 -2.71 -7.40 -14.44
C THR A 61 -3.51 -6.71 -13.32
N ASP A 62 -4.77 -7.07 -13.17
CA ASP A 62 -5.63 -6.58 -12.09
C ASP A 62 -5.10 -6.99 -10.71
N LEU A 63 -4.65 -8.24 -10.57
CA LEU A 63 -4.03 -8.73 -9.34
C LEU A 63 -2.72 -8.00 -9.01
N ALA A 64 -1.90 -7.66 -10.02
CA ALA A 64 -0.69 -6.88 -9.81
C ALA A 64 -1.00 -5.45 -9.33
N THR A 65 -2.04 -4.84 -9.90
CA THR A 65 -2.53 -3.52 -9.47
C THR A 65 -3.10 -3.57 -8.05
N LEU A 66 -3.89 -4.60 -7.75
CA LEU A 66 -4.42 -4.86 -6.42
C LEU A 66 -3.30 -5.08 -5.40
N ALA A 67 -2.23 -5.80 -5.76
CA ALA A 67 -1.10 -6.03 -4.88
C ALA A 67 -0.45 -4.72 -4.40
N ASN A 68 -0.22 -3.77 -5.31
CA ASN A 68 0.35 -2.46 -4.93
C ASN A 68 -0.59 -1.70 -3.98
N LYS A 69 -1.89 -1.70 -4.26
CA LYS A 69 -2.91 -1.05 -3.40
C LYS A 69 -2.94 -1.68 -2.01
N LEU A 70 -2.99 -3.01 -1.93
CA LEU A 70 -3.02 -3.73 -0.65
C LEU A 70 -1.74 -3.53 0.14
N GLN A 71 -0.59 -3.50 -0.54
CA GLN A 71 0.70 -3.25 0.11
C GLN A 71 0.74 -1.88 0.79
N CYS A 72 0.15 -0.86 0.17
CA CYS A 72 0.01 0.46 0.78
C CYS A 72 -0.86 0.42 2.05
N MET A 73 -2.07 -0.12 1.94
CA MET A 73 -3.00 -0.23 3.08
C MET A 73 -2.40 -1.04 4.25
N LEU A 74 -1.63 -2.09 3.95
CA LEU A 74 -0.96 -2.90 4.96
C LEU A 74 0.26 -2.20 5.57
N SER A 75 0.96 -1.36 4.80
CA SER A 75 2.12 -0.61 5.29
C SER A 75 1.76 0.49 6.27
N GLU A 76 0.58 1.12 6.11
CA GLU A 76 0.05 2.13 7.05
C GLU A 76 -0.10 1.57 8.48
N HIS A 77 -0.40 0.27 8.60
CA HIS A 77 -0.50 -0.43 9.89
C HIS A 77 0.75 -1.24 10.25
N GLY A 78 1.84 -1.11 9.49
CA GLY A 78 3.14 -1.76 9.78
C GLY A 78 3.20 -3.26 9.48
N PHE A 79 2.31 -3.80 8.64
CA PHE A 79 2.32 -5.21 8.27
C PHE A 79 3.25 -5.55 7.10
N THR A 80 3.58 -4.56 6.26
CA THR A 80 4.46 -4.69 5.10
C THR A 80 5.26 -3.40 4.87
N ASN A 81 6.31 -3.47 4.06
CA ASN A 81 6.93 -2.25 3.50
C ASN A 81 6.04 -1.69 2.37
N GLU A 82 6.22 -0.41 2.04
CA GLU A 82 5.62 0.20 0.84
C GLU A 82 6.08 -0.51 -0.45
N PRO A 83 5.27 -0.50 -1.52
CA PRO A 83 5.69 -0.98 -2.83
C PRO A 83 6.83 -0.13 -3.38
N ILE A 84 7.61 -0.67 -4.31
CA ILE A 84 8.79 0.02 -4.89
C ILE A 84 8.39 1.32 -5.60
N CYS A 85 7.19 1.37 -6.17
CA CYS A 85 6.64 2.57 -6.81
C CYS A 85 6.09 3.61 -5.82
N GLY A 86 6.08 3.30 -4.51
CA GLY A 86 5.52 4.14 -3.46
C GLY A 86 3.98 4.09 -3.40
N CYS A 87 3.44 4.69 -2.35
CA CYS A 87 2.00 4.78 -2.14
C CYS A 87 1.42 6.10 -2.65
N PRO A 88 0.15 6.08 -3.12
CA PRO A 88 -0.52 7.31 -3.55
C PRO A 88 -0.64 8.26 -2.36
N LEU A 89 -0.28 9.53 -2.58
CA LEU A 89 -0.44 10.57 -1.56
C LEU A 89 -1.94 10.81 -1.27
N PRO A 90 -2.30 11.16 -0.03
CA PRO A 90 -3.68 11.51 0.32
C PRO A 90 -4.26 12.57 -0.62
N ALA A 91 -5.51 12.39 -1.04
CA ALA A 91 -6.21 13.34 -1.90
C ALA A 91 -6.21 14.74 -1.26
N GLY A 92 -5.57 15.70 -1.93
CA GLY A 92 -5.39 17.08 -1.42
C GLY A 92 -3.95 17.43 -1.04
N THR A 93 -3.05 16.44 -0.97
CA THR A 93 -1.61 16.70 -0.88
C THR A 93 -1.15 17.21 -2.24
N LYS A 94 -0.90 18.52 -2.36
CA LYS A 94 -0.26 19.06 -3.57
C LYS A 94 1.10 18.39 -3.66
N GLY A 95 1.33 17.60 -4.72
CA GLY A 95 2.67 17.12 -5.05
C GLY A 95 3.62 18.32 -5.10
N SER A 96 4.85 18.14 -4.63
CA SER A 96 5.86 19.20 -4.67
C SER A 96 5.89 19.83 -6.05
N SER A 97 5.84 21.16 -6.09
CA SER A 97 5.86 21.84 -7.38
C SER A 97 7.15 21.49 -8.12
N PRO A 98 7.16 21.44 -9.46
CA PRO A 98 8.38 21.19 -10.24
C PRO A 98 9.54 22.11 -9.83
N GLU A 99 9.22 23.33 -9.38
CA GLU A 99 10.18 24.33 -8.88
C GLU A 99 10.79 23.96 -7.53
N GLU A 100 10.00 23.42 -6.60
CA GLU A 100 10.50 22.90 -5.31
C GLU A 100 11.43 21.71 -5.53
N VAL A 101 11.06 20.78 -6.41
CA VAL A 101 11.89 19.62 -6.75
C VAL A 101 13.22 20.08 -7.36
N ALA A 102 13.19 21.04 -8.30
CA ALA A 102 14.39 21.59 -8.91
C ALA A 102 15.32 22.24 -7.87
N THR A 103 14.76 22.97 -6.91
CA THR A 103 15.53 23.62 -5.84
C THR A 103 16.22 22.60 -4.95
N ILE A 104 15.52 21.53 -4.55
CA ILE A 104 16.08 20.45 -3.73
C ILE A 104 17.22 19.74 -4.49
N VAL A 105 17.00 19.39 -5.76
CA VAL A 105 18.02 18.73 -6.59
C VAL A 105 19.25 19.62 -6.73
N GLN A 106 19.07 20.92 -6.99
CA GLN A 106 20.17 21.87 -7.10
C GLN A 106 21.00 21.94 -5.81
N ALA A 107 20.33 21.96 -4.64
CA ALA A 107 20.98 21.98 -3.35
C ALA A 107 21.79 20.69 -3.09
N VAL A 108 21.21 19.52 -3.40
CA VAL A 108 21.90 18.22 -3.26
C VAL A 108 23.10 18.12 -4.20
N VAL A 109 22.96 18.51 -5.47
CA VAL A 109 24.07 18.50 -6.43
C VAL A 109 25.19 19.44 -5.99
N THR A 110 24.85 20.62 -5.46
CA THR A 110 25.84 21.57 -4.93
C THR A 110 26.57 21.00 -3.72
N GLU A 111 25.86 20.32 -2.83
CA GLU A 111 26.44 19.67 -1.64
C GLU A 111 27.30 18.45 -2.01
N LEU A 112 26.91 17.67 -3.03
CA LEU A 112 27.72 16.55 -3.55
C LEU A 112 29.02 17.05 -4.21
N LYS A 113 28.96 18.15 -4.98
CA LYS A 113 30.15 18.80 -5.53
C LYS A 113 31.07 19.32 -4.42
N ARG A 114 30.53 19.91 -3.36
CA ARG A 114 31.30 20.36 -2.19
C ARG A 114 32.04 19.21 -1.51
N ARG A 115 31.45 18.01 -1.50
CA ARG A 115 32.05 16.79 -0.94
C ARG A 115 32.99 16.06 -1.91
N GLY A 116 33.16 16.55 -3.13
CA GLY A 116 34.03 15.96 -4.15
C GLY A 116 33.51 14.63 -4.72
N LEU A 117 32.20 14.39 -4.62
CA LEU A 117 31.55 13.13 -5.04
C LEU A 117 30.85 13.26 -6.41
N ALA A 118 30.93 14.43 -7.06
CA ALA A 118 30.29 14.75 -8.33
C ALA A 118 31.18 15.63 -9.20
#